data_AF-A0A9W7NIU7-F1
#
_entry.id   AF-A0A9W7NIU7-F1
#
_cell.length_a   1.000
_cell.length_b   1.000
_cell.length_c   1.000
_cell.angle_alpha   90.00
_cell.angle_beta   90.00
_cell.angle_gamma   90.00
#
_symmetry.space_group_name_H-M   'P 1'
#
loop_
_entity.id
_entity.type
_entity.pdbx_description
1 polymer ?
#
loop_
_entity_poly.entity_id
_entity_poly.type
_entity_poly.pdbx_seq_one_letter_code
_entity_poly.pdbx_strand_id
1 'polypeptide(L)'
;MNAWGPYMLNHVQDLGFRAGEFTVEPLSDTEAGRVLDVLAARLGAETDAASLVPDGREADLRGELAEAAPGLSALAAAIRDRLETSHSGVLIRRAHLGHRDLDTRRRLLYALAVCMGAPTATDRIDRKVVWDIKVRPEMVRTGSASTFSEHADEADFHTDTQYFPNPERYMLLYFAQAAACGGGRSSLRDARCVREALERSEEGRWALDLLSRRALPFRIPATFTSTGSRDAVEMTFATVFGERPSIRFRTDTLRRGLAACPEHDTPEVRRALAILQAELDDPARRLETFMESDSLLAINNHEALHGRGAFADPERHALRIRIDDGAPQDGARQEGAPRDSAR
;
A
#
# COMPACT_ATOMS: atom_id res chain seq x y z
N MET A 1 -21.30 20.89 -22.04
CA MET A 1 -22.10 20.28 -20.96
C MET A 1 -21.41 18.98 -20.59
N ASN A 2 -20.57 19.00 -19.56
CA ASN A 2 -19.84 17.81 -19.13
C ASN A 2 -20.79 16.92 -18.32
N ALA A 3 -21.11 15.76 -18.89
CA ALA A 3 -21.90 14.71 -18.26
C ALA A 3 -21.07 14.09 -17.14
N TRP A 4 -21.20 14.62 -15.93
CA TRP A 4 -20.83 13.89 -14.72
C TRP A 4 -21.80 12.71 -14.64
N GLY A 5 -21.31 11.51 -14.95
CA GLY A 5 -22.04 10.27 -14.65
C GLY A 5 -22.39 10.20 -13.16
N PRO A 6 -23.33 9.31 -12.76
CA PRO A 6 -23.71 9.15 -11.36
C PRO A 6 -22.46 8.96 -10.48
N TYR A 7 -22.37 9.72 -9.39
CA TYR A 7 -21.23 9.69 -8.47
C TYR A 7 -21.09 8.28 -7.86
N MET A 8 -20.16 7.49 -8.40
CA MET A 8 -19.87 6.11 -7.95
C MET A 8 -19.27 6.06 -6.53
N LEU A 9 -18.73 7.18 -6.03
CA LEU A 9 -18.11 7.31 -4.71
C LEU A 9 -18.71 8.54 -4.00
N ASN A 10 -19.47 8.29 -2.94
CA ASN A 10 -20.18 9.31 -2.17
C ASN A 10 -19.50 9.50 -0.81
N HIS A 11 -19.18 10.75 -0.46
CA HIS A 11 -18.61 11.07 0.85
C HIS A 11 -19.68 10.95 1.94
N VAL A 12 -19.31 10.35 3.07
CA VAL A 12 -20.17 10.19 4.25
C VAL A 12 -19.73 11.16 5.34
N GLN A 13 -18.46 11.08 5.73
CA GLN A 13 -17.89 11.88 6.80
C GLN A 13 -16.36 11.91 6.72
N ASP A 14 -15.77 12.97 7.26
CA ASP A 14 -14.33 12.99 7.52
C ASP A 14 -14.04 12.26 8.83
N LEU A 15 -13.04 11.38 8.80
CA LEU A 15 -12.58 10.62 9.97
C LEU A 15 -11.40 11.32 10.68
N GLY A 16 -11.01 12.50 10.21
CA GLY A 16 -9.82 13.22 10.65
C GLY A 16 -8.54 12.72 9.98
N PHE A 17 -7.44 13.46 10.18
CA PHE A 17 -6.11 13.13 9.63
C PHE A 17 -6.13 12.83 8.13
N ARG A 18 -6.93 13.59 7.36
CA ARG A 18 -7.12 13.40 5.92
C ARG A 18 -7.55 11.98 5.53
N ALA A 19 -8.26 11.29 6.41
CA ALA A 19 -8.97 10.06 6.08
C ALA A 19 -10.48 10.34 6.07
N GLY A 20 -11.18 9.72 5.13
CA GLY A 20 -12.62 9.93 4.94
C GLY A 20 -13.34 8.61 4.76
N GLU A 21 -14.59 8.58 5.18
CA GLU A 21 -15.51 7.48 4.97
C GLU A 21 -16.41 7.77 3.76
N PHE A 22 -16.55 6.77 2.92
CA PHE A 22 -17.27 6.85 1.66
C PHE A 22 -18.18 5.62 1.47
N THR A 23 -19.26 5.81 0.72
CA THR A 23 -20.05 4.71 0.16
C THR A 23 -19.83 4.62 -1.34
N VAL A 24 -20.04 3.43 -1.87
CA VAL A 24 -20.02 3.18 -3.32
C VAL A 24 -21.30 2.52 -3.74
N GLU A 25 -21.77 2.83 -4.93
CA GLU A 25 -22.84 2.07 -5.55
C GLU A 25 -22.31 0.70 -6.00
N PRO A 26 -23.09 -0.39 -5.88
CA PRO A 26 -22.68 -1.70 -6.37
C PRO A 26 -22.40 -1.65 -7.88
N LEU A 27 -21.30 -2.28 -8.30
CA LEU A 27 -21.07 -2.53 -9.73
C LEU A 27 -22.20 -3.43 -10.24
N SER A 28 -22.86 -3.03 -11.33
CA SER A 28 -23.93 -3.84 -11.92
C SER A 28 -23.44 -5.22 -12.32
N ASP A 29 -24.29 -6.25 -12.20
CA ASP A 29 -23.91 -7.61 -12.60
C ASP A 29 -23.50 -7.70 -14.07
N THR A 30 -24.11 -6.88 -14.92
CA THR A 30 -23.75 -6.77 -16.35
C THR A 30 -22.34 -6.21 -16.54
N GLU A 31 -21.94 -5.18 -15.80
CA GLU A 31 -20.56 -4.68 -15.86
C GLU A 31 -19.57 -5.63 -15.21
N ALA A 32 -19.92 -6.23 -14.07
CA ALA A 32 -19.08 -7.23 -13.43
C ALA A 32 -18.81 -8.42 -14.36
N GLY A 33 -19.84 -8.94 -15.05
CA GLY A 33 -19.69 -9.98 -16.06
C GLY A 33 -18.75 -9.58 -17.20
N ARG A 34 -18.94 -8.37 -17.76
CA ARG A 34 -18.07 -7.85 -18.83
C ARG A 34 -16.61 -7.68 -18.39
N VAL A 35 -16.36 -7.27 -17.15
CA VAL A 35 -15.00 -7.22 -16.59
C VAL A 35 -14.37 -8.61 -16.57
N LEU A 36 -15.12 -9.61 -16.10
CA LEU A 36 -14.64 -11.00 -16.05
C LEU A 36 -14.34 -11.54 -17.45
N ASP A 37 -15.19 -11.23 -18.44
CA ASP A 37 -14.98 -11.62 -19.83
C ASP A 37 -13.71 -10.98 -20.41
N VAL A 38 -13.49 -9.69 -20.17
CA VAL A 38 -12.25 -8.99 -20.60
C VAL A 38 -11.02 -9.63 -19.96
N LEU A 39 -11.05 -9.88 -18.66
CA LEU A 39 -9.93 -10.52 -17.96
C LEU A 39 -9.69 -11.95 -18.44
N ALA A 40 -10.75 -12.72 -18.68
CA ALA A 40 -10.66 -14.09 -19.21
C ALA A 40 -10.08 -14.10 -20.64
N ALA A 41 -10.46 -13.15 -21.49
CA ALA A 41 -9.91 -13.00 -22.84
C ALA A 41 -8.42 -12.62 -22.81
N ARG A 42 -8.01 -11.76 -21.86
CA ARG A 42 -6.64 -11.28 -21.75
C ARG A 42 -5.69 -12.28 -21.09
N LEU A 43 -6.16 -12.97 -20.07
CA LEU A 43 -5.33 -13.75 -19.16
C LEU A 43 -5.58 -15.27 -19.27
N GLY A 44 -6.60 -15.68 -20.01
CA GLY A 44 -7.08 -17.06 -20.09
C GLY A 44 -8.17 -17.34 -19.05
N ALA A 45 -9.24 -18.01 -19.48
CA ALA A 45 -10.41 -18.31 -18.64
C ALA A 45 -10.08 -19.18 -17.42
N GLU A 46 -9.10 -20.09 -17.56
CA GLU A 46 -8.67 -21.02 -16.51
C GLU A 46 -7.62 -20.44 -15.55
N THR A 47 -7.17 -19.21 -15.77
CA THR A 47 -6.10 -18.62 -14.96
C THR A 47 -6.62 -18.29 -13.58
N ASP A 48 -6.10 -18.94 -12.55
CA ASP A 48 -6.39 -18.67 -11.14
C ASP A 48 -6.12 -17.19 -10.80
N ALA A 49 -7.10 -16.49 -10.21
CA ALA A 49 -6.93 -15.08 -9.86
C ALA A 49 -5.88 -14.86 -8.76
N ALA A 50 -5.54 -15.90 -7.98
CA ALA A 50 -4.41 -15.86 -7.05
C ALA A 50 -3.04 -15.89 -7.73
N SER A 51 -3.00 -16.13 -9.05
CA SER A 51 -1.80 -16.19 -9.89
C SER A 51 -1.73 -15.07 -10.93
N LEU A 52 -2.51 -13.98 -10.74
CA LEU A 52 -2.46 -12.81 -11.62
C LEU A 52 -1.08 -12.14 -11.52
N VAL A 53 -0.44 -11.95 -12.67
CA VAL A 53 0.87 -11.32 -12.82
C VAL A 53 0.77 -10.10 -13.75
N PRO A 54 1.59 -9.05 -13.54
CA PRO A 54 1.67 -7.94 -14.49
C PRO A 54 2.26 -8.41 -15.84
N ASP A 55 1.64 -8.00 -16.95
CA ASP A 55 2.05 -8.35 -18.31
C ASP A 55 2.71 -7.18 -19.06
N GLY A 56 2.81 -6.01 -18.42
CA GLY A 56 3.41 -4.79 -18.98
C GLY A 56 2.51 -4.07 -19.99
N ARG A 57 1.27 -4.53 -20.17
CA ARG A 57 0.26 -3.95 -21.08
C ARG A 57 -0.99 -3.53 -20.30
N GLU A 58 -0.82 -3.10 -19.06
CA GLU A 58 -1.90 -2.67 -18.17
C GLU A 58 -2.61 -1.42 -18.71
N ALA A 59 -1.92 -0.59 -19.51
CA ALA A 59 -2.54 0.57 -20.17
C ALA A 59 -3.60 0.17 -21.21
N ASP A 60 -3.33 -0.87 -22.01
CA ASP A 60 -4.29 -1.41 -22.98
C ASP A 60 -5.49 -2.01 -22.25
N LEU A 61 -5.22 -2.86 -21.24
CA LEU A 61 -6.25 -3.48 -20.42
C LEU A 61 -7.12 -2.44 -19.72
N ARG A 62 -6.54 -1.32 -19.26
CA ARG A 62 -7.30 -0.20 -18.71
C ARG A 62 -8.29 0.40 -19.71
N GLY A 63 -7.89 0.52 -20.98
CA GLY A 63 -8.76 0.98 -22.06
C GLY A 63 -9.93 0.02 -22.28
N GLU A 64 -9.64 -1.27 -22.42
CA GLU A 64 -10.65 -2.33 -22.58
C GLU A 64 -11.64 -2.35 -21.40
N LEU A 65 -11.15 -2.25 -20.16
CA LEU A 65 -11.98 -2.19 -18.95
C LEU A 65 -12.85 -0.93 -18.89
N ALA A 66 -12.35 0.23 -19.34
CA ALA A 66 -13.12 1.47 -19.37
C ALA A 66 -14.29 1.42 -20.36
N GLU A 67 -14.13 0.72 -21.48
CA GLU A 67 -15.23 0.47 -22.43
C GLU A 67 -16.23 -0.57 -21.90
N ALA A 68 -15.72 -1.64 -21.31
CA ALA A 68 -16.54 -2.76 -20.82
C ALA A 68 -17.34 -2.41 -19.56
N ALA A 69 -16.76 -1.63 -18.64
CA ALA A 69 -17.33 -1.29 -17.34
C ALA A 69 -17.01 0.17 -16.96
N PRO A 70 -17.68 1.15 -17.60
CA PRO A 70 -17.48 2.57 -17.31
C PRO A 70 -17.73 2.93 -15.84
N GLY A 71 -18.62 2.23 -15.13
CA GLY A 71 -18.81 2.41 -13.69
C GLY A 71 -17.55 2.11 -12.89
N LEU A 72 -16.90 0.97 -13.15
CA LEU A 72 -15.65 0.59 -12.48
C LEU A 72 -14.54 1.63 -12.70
N SER A 73 -14.38 2.10 -13.94
CA SER A 73 -13.40 3.13 -14.27
C SER A 73 -13.72 4.48 -13.63
N ALA A 74 -15.00 4.86 -13.55
CA ALA A 74 -15.42 6.06 -12.85
C ALA A 74 -15.16 5.98 -11.35
N LEU A 75 -15.39 4.82 -10.73
CA LEU A 75 -15.03 4.57 -9.32
C LEU A 75 -13.52 4.69 -9.09
N ALA A 76 -12.71 4.04 -9.93
CA ALA A 76 -11.25 4.13 -9.84
C ALA A 76 -10.74 5.58 -9.92
N ALA A 77 -11.28 6.36 -10.88
CA ALA A 77 -10.95 7.76 -11.04
C ALA A 77 -11.37 8.59 -9.81
N ALA A 78 -12.56 8.34 -9.25
CA ALA A 78 -13.04 9.04 -8.07
C ALA A 78 -12.20 8.74 -6.82
N ILE A 79 -11.79 7.48 -6.61
CA ILE A 79 -10.89 7.10 -5.50
C ILE A 79 -9.57 7.85 -5.64
N ARG A 80 -8.98 7.86 -6.84
CA ARG A 80 -7.72 8.58 -7.11
C ARG A 80 -7.85 10.07 -6.89
N ASP A 81 -8.90 10.70 -7.42
CA ASP A 81 -9.15 12.13 -7.22
C ASP A 81 -9.17 12.47 -5.73
N ARG A 82 -9.87 11.68 -4.91
CA ARG A 82 -9.89 11.88 -3.45
C ARG A 82 -8.52 11.70 -2.82
N LEU A 83 -7.79 10.66 -3.19
CA LEU A 83 -6.43 10.37 -2.70
C LEU A 83 -5.37 11.40 -3.09
N GLU A 84 -5.60 12.15 -4.17
CA GLU A 84 -4.68 13.18 -4.66
C GLU A 84 -5.04 14.59 -4.16
N THR A 85 -6.33 14.85 -3.93
CA THR A 85 -6.80 16.22 -3.62
C THR A 85 -7.03 16.47 -2.14
N SER A 86 -7.71 15.57 -1.45
CA SER A 86 -8.33 15.86 -0.14
C SER A 86 -7.89 14.88 0.95
N HIS A 87 -7.75 13.61 0.59
CA HIS A 87 -7.54 12.52 1.52
C HIS A 87 -6.23 11.78 1.24
N SER A 88 -5.59 11.21 2.26
CA SER A 88 -4.53 10.21 2.11
C SER A 88 -5.03 8.78 2.37
N GLY A 89 -6.25 8.65 2.90
CA GLY A 89 -6.98 7.39 3.04
C GLY A 89 -8.47 7.51 2.71
N VAL A 90 -8.98 6.59 1.88
CA VAL A 90 -10.39 6.45 1.51
C VAL A 90 -10.90 5.13 2.05
N LEU A 91 -11.82 5.19 3.03
CA LEU A 91 -12.48 4.02 3.59
C LEU A 91 -13.86 3.82 2.96
N ILE A 92 -14.08 2.64 2.40
CA ILE A 92 -15.38 2.20 1.89
C ILE A 92 -15.83 1.04 2.79
N ARG A 93 -16.88 1.26 3.61
CA ARG A 93 -17.35 0.25 4.58
C ARG A 93 -17.92 -1.00 3.91
N ARG A 94 -18.51 -0.82 2.72
CA ARG A 94 -19.10 -1.91 1.94
C ARG A 94 -18.76 -1.71 0.48
N ALA A 95 -17.86 -2.53 -0.03
CA ALA A 95 -17.48 -2.56 -1.44
C ALA A 95 -18.49 -3.33 -2.31
N HIS A 96 -19.46 -4.01 -1.68
CA HIS A 96 -20.50 -4.80 -2.35
C HIS A 96 -19.94 -5.98 -3.14
N LEU A 97 -18.84 -6.58 -2.69
CA LEU A 97 -18.20 -7.75 -3.30
C LEU A 97 -18.41 -9.03 -2.47
N GLY A 98 -18.87 -8.90 -1.22
CA GLY A 98 -18.95 -9.99 -0.24
C GLY A 98 -19.93 -11.12 -0.59
N HIS A 99 -20.82 -10.90 -1.55
CA HIS A 99 -21.74 -11.93 -2.06
C HIS A 99 -21.11 -12.81 -3.15
N ARG A 100 -19.98 -12.41 -3.73
CA ARG A 100 -19.27 -13.14 -4.78
C ARG A 100 -18.28 -14.13 -4.16
N ASP A 101 -17.89 -15.17 -4.89
CA ASP A 101 -16.78 -16.02 -4.45
C ASP A 101 -15.45 -15.25 -4.42
N LEU A 102 -14.45 -15.82 -3.75
CA LEU A 102 -13.16 -15.16 -3.54
C LEU A 102 -12.37 -14.92 -4.84
N ASP A 103 -12.46 -15.80 -5.82
CA ASP A 103 -11.76 -15.65 -7.11
C ASP A 103 -12.33 -14.44 -7.87
N THR A 104 -13.65 -14.36 -7.96
CA THR A 104 -14.36 -13.23 -8.55
C THR A 104 -14.02 -11.92 -7.84
N ARG A 105 -13.93 -11.91 -6.50
CA ARG A 105 -13.50 -10.72 -5.74
C ARG A 105 -12.09 -10.28 -6.14
N ARG A 106 -11.14 -11.21 -6.25
CA ARG A 106 -9.75 -10.91 -6.66
C ARG A 106 -9.69 -10.29 -8.05
N ARG A 107 -10.45 -10.82 -9.01
CA ARG A 107 -10.51 -10.29 -10.38
C ARG A 107 -11.08 -8.88 -10.45
N LEU A 108 -12.18 -8.62 -9.75
CA LEU A 108 -12.79 -7.29 -9.72
C LEU A 108 -11.89 -6.26 -9.01
N LEU A 109 -11.21 -6.66 -7.93
CA LEU A 109 -10.21 -5.80 -7.26
C LEU A 109 -8.98 -5.55 -8.14
N TYR A 110 -8.53 -6.55 -8.89
CA TYR A 110 -7.46 -6.39 -9.87
C TYR A 110 -7.86 -5.41 -10.98
N ALA A 111 -9.06 -5.56 -11.54
CA ALA A 111 -9.58 -4.63 -12.55
C ALA A 111 -9.70 -3.21 -12.00
N LEU A 112 -10.20 -3.02 -10.78
CA LEU A 112 -10.21 -1.72 -10.11
C LEU A 112 -8.81 -1.12 -10.02
N ALA A 113 -7.82 -1.93 -9.63
CA ALA A 113 -6.43 -1.50 -9.51
C ALA A 113 -5.82 -1.12 -10.87
N VAL A 114 -6.11 -1.85 -11.95
CA VAL A 114 -5.72 -1.50 -13.32
C VAL A 114 -6.37 -0.18 -13.76
N CYS A 115 -7.64 0.03 -13.42
CA CYS A 115 -8.32 1.30 -13.68
C CYS A 115 -7.70 2.49 -12.92
N MET A 116 -7.11 2.24 -11.75
CA MET A 116 -6.39 3.27 -10.99
C MET A 116 -4.98 3.53 -11.57
N GLY A 117 -4.23 2.49 -11.91
CA GLY A 117 -2.84 2.63 -12.33
C GLY A 117 -2.27 1.31 -12.86
N ALA A 118 -0.99 1.04 -12.59
CA ALA A 118 -0.32 -0.20 -12.94
C ALA A 118 -0.12 -1.05 -11.68
N PRO A 119 -0.92 -2.11 -11.46
CA PRO A 119 -0.72 -2.99 -10.32
C PRO A 119 0.65 -3.67 -10.36
N THR A 120 1.34 -3.73 -9.23
CA THR A 120 2.68 -4.33 -9.15
C THR A 120 2.65 -5.69 -8.47
N ALA A 121 3.57 -6.56 -8.88
CA ALA A 121 3.79 -7.85 -8.25
C ALA A 121 4.28 -7.65 -6.80
N THR A 122 3.69 -8.38 -5.85
CA THR A 122 4.04 -8.30 -4.42
C THR A 122 5.43 -8.87 -4.15
N ASP A 123 5.71 -10.05 -4.68
CA ASP A 123 6.96 -10.78 -4.56
C ASP A 123 7.64 -10.97 -5.94
N ARG A 124 8.91 -11.40 -5.93
CA ARG A 124 9.70 -11.60 -7.15
C ARG A 124 9.63 -13.02 -7.74
N ILE A 125 9.07 -13.98 -7.01
CA ILE A 125 9.07 -15.41 -7.36
C ILE A 125 7.76 -15.78 -8.06
N ASP A 126 6.65 -15.68 -7.34
CA ASP A 126 5.31 -15.97 -7.84
C ASP A 126 4.71 -14.77 -8.58
N ARG A 127 5.29 -13.58 -8.41
CA ARG A 127 4.89 -12.32 -9.07
C ARG A 127 3.43 -11.93 -8.86
N LYS A 128 2.81 -12.41 -7.77
CA LYS A 128 1.38 -12.25 -7.51
C LYS A 128 1.01 -10.79 -7.26
N VAL A 129 0.01 -10.30 -7.97
CA VAL A 129 -0.52 -8.93 -7.78
C VAL A 129 -1.47 -8.87 -6.59
N VAL A 130 -2.46 -9.78 -6.54
CA VAL A 130 -3.45 -9.82 -5.47
C VAL A 130 -2.92 -10.68 -4.32
N TRP A 131 -2.39 -10.02 -3.29
CA TRP A 131 -1.71 -10.68 -2.19
C TRP A 131 -2.65 -11.03 -1.04
N ASP A 132 -2.70 -12.31 -0.67
CA ASP A 132 -3.42 -12.75 0.51
C ASP A 132 -2.65 -12.39 1.79
N ILE A 133 -3.25 -11.54 2.61
CA ILE A 133 -2.82 -11.25 3.98
C ILE A 133 -3.69 -12.07 4.94
N LYS A 134 -3.19 -13.25 5.29
CA LYS A 134 -3.81 -14.15 6.27
C LYS A 134 -2.73 -14.94 7.01
N VAL A 135 -3.06 -15.43 8.21
CA VAL A 135 -2.15 -16.30 8.95
C VAL A 135 -2.01 -17.60 8.16
N ARG A 136 -0.76 -18.05 7.96
CA ARG A 136 -0.44 -19.35 7.36
C ARG A 136 0.21 -20.22 8.44
N PRO A 137 -0.58 -21.02 9.19
CA PRO A 137 -0.07 -21.73 10.37
C PRO A 137 1.15 -22.61 10.08
N GLU A 138 1.20 -23.21 8.89
CA GLU A 138 2.35 -24.02 8.47
C GLU A 138 3.62 -23.19 8.28
N MET A 139 3.52 -22.02 7.64
CA MET A 139 4.67 -21.12 7.46
C MET A 139 5.14 -20.49 8.78
N VAL A 140 4.21 -20.23 9.72
CA VAL A 140 4.56 -19.76 11.06
C VAL A 140 5.34 -20.85 11.81
N ARG A 141 4.90 -22.12 11.73
CA ARG A 141 5.57 -23.26 12.36
C ARG A 141 6.98 -23.54 11.81
N THR A 142 7.21 -23.31 10.52
CA THR A 142 8.51 -23.49 9.87
C THR A 142 9.41 -22.26 9.96
N GLY A 143 8.95 -21.17 10.62
CA GLY A 143 9.69 -19.90 10.68
C GLY A 143 9.88 -19.23 9.31
N SER A 144 9.02 -19.56 8.33
CA SER A 144 9.10 -19.13 6.94
C SER A 144 7.94 -18.22 6.53
N ALA A 145 7.20 -17.66 7.48
CA ALA A 145 6.20 -16.63 7.20
C ALA A 145 6.84 -15.55 6.32
N SER A 146 6.26 -15.35 5.14
CA SER A 146 7.00 -14.82 4.00
C SER A 146 7.14 -13.29 4.05
N THR A 147 6.21 -12.62 4.73
CA THR A 147 6.13 -11.16 4.77
C THR A 147 5.67 -10.62 6.13
N PHE A 148 6.13 -9.40 6.45
CA PHE A 148 5.82 -8.64 7.66
C PHE A 148 4.31 -8.56 7.99
N SER A 149 3.44 -8.60 6.97
CA SER A 149 1.99 -8.47 7.12
C SER A 149 1.25 -9.78 7.41
N GLU A 150 1.88 -10.94 7.22
CA GLU A 150 1.24 -12.27 7.43
C GLU A 150 1.29 -12.78 8.88
N HIS A 151 1.97 -12.05 9.77
CA HIS A 151 2.02 -12.37 11.21
C HIS A 151 0.79 -11.83 11.95
N ALA A 152 0.42 -12.49 13.05
CA ALA A 152 -0.65 -12.08 13.96
C ALA A 152 -0.28 -10.88 14.85
N ASP A 153 1.02 -10.59 14.96
CA ASP A 153 1.58 -9.51 15.76
C ASP A 153 1.21 -8.11 15.21
N GLU A 154 1.50 -7.08 15.99
CA GLU A 154 1.34 -5.71 15.52
C GLU A 154 2.24 -5.40 14.32
N ALA A 155 1.70 -4.68 13.35
CA ALA A 155 2.44 -4.08 12.26
C ALA A 155 2.52 -2.57 12.50
N ASP A 156 3.71 -2.11 12.91
CA ASP A 156 4.03 -0.69 13.14
C ASP A 156 3.71 0.18 11.91
N PHE A 157 3.59 1.49 12.12
CA PHE A 157 3.41 2.43 11.02
C PHE A 157 4.55 2.34 9.99
N HIS A 158 4.15 2.15 8.74
CA HIS A 158 5.08 2.12 7.62
C HIS A 158 4.45 2.64 6.33
N THR A 159 5.31 3.04 5.41
CA THR A 159 5.01 3.14 3.99
C THR A 159 5.43 1.83 3.32
N ASP A 160 4.53 1.26 2.53
CA ASP A 160 4.82 0.05 1.76
C ASP A 160 5.94 0.33 0.76
N THR A 161 6.78 -0.69 0.52
CA THR A 161 7.87 -0.67 -0.49
C THR A 161 8.78 0.57 -0.46
N GLN A 162 8.94 1.20 0.70
CA GLN A 162 9.76 2.41 0.86
C GLN A 162 11.20 2.26 0.35
N TYR A 163 11.70 1.01 0.35
CA TYR A 163 13.01 0.59 -0.11
C TYR A 163 13.10 0.37 -1.62
N PHE A 164 12.02 0.55 -2.39
CA PHE A 164 12.13 0.68 -3.84
C PHE A 164 12.66 2.07 -4.19
N PRO A 165 13.37 2.24 -5.31
CA PRO A 165 13.75 3.57 -5.78
C PRO A 165 12.50 4.45 -5.84
N ASN A 166 11.40 3.83 -6.30
CA ASN A 166 10.09 4.43 -6.49
C ASN A 166 9.04 3.52 -5.87
N PRO A 167 8.64 3.80 -4.62
CA PRO A 167 7.56 3.08 -3.95
C PRO A 167 6.27 3.30 -4.71
N GLU A 168 5.41 2.30 -4.73
CA GLU A 168 4.09 2.36 -5.33
C GLU A 168 3.28 3.52 -4.73
N ARG A 169 2.51 4.20 -5.59
CA ARG A 169 1.73 5.39 -5.22
C ARG A 169 0.53 5.04 -4.36
N TYR A 170 -0.21 4.00 -4.73
CA TYR A 170 -1.43 3.62 -4.05
C TYR A 170 -1.37 2.18 -3.54
N MET A 171 -2.19 1.92 -2.53
CA MET A 171 -2.45 0.58 -2.04
C MET A 171 -3.94 0.38 -1.81
N LEU A 172 -4.44 -0.81 -2.16
CA LEU A 172 -5.77 -1.28 -1.81
C LEU A 172 -5.65 -2.40 -0.77
N LEU A 173 -6.50 -2.35 0.24
CA LEU A 173 -6.70 -3.37 1.26
C LEU A 173 -8.19 -3.70 1.34
N TYR A 174 -8.57 -4.85 0.78
CA TYR A 174 -9.93 -5.37 0.86
C TYR A 174 -10.03 -6.43 1.96
N PHE A 175 -11.05 -6.33 2.81
CA PHE A 175 -11.25 -7.25 3.94
C PHE A 175 -12.23 -8.34 3.53
N ALA A 176 -11.70 -9.45 3.02
CA ALA A 176 -12.53 -10.61 2.65
C ALA A 176 -13.18 -11.25 3.88
N GLN A 177 -12.43 -11.29 5.00
CA GLN A 177 -12.88 -11.72 6.31
C GLN A 177 -12.22 -10.86 7.39
N ALA A 178 -13.01 -10.08 8.12
CA ALA A 178 -12.53 -9.36 9.30
C ALA A 178 -12.22 -10.32 10.46
N ALA A 179 -11.35 -9.90 11.38
CA ALA A 179 -11.03 -10.69 12.57
C ALA A 179 -12.23 -10.71 13.53
N ALA A 180 -12.75 -11.89 13.83
CA ALA A 180 -13.86 -12.11 14.77
C ALA A 180 -13.50 -11.69 16.20
N CYS A 181 -12.22 -11.65 16.56
CA CYS A 181 -11.76 -11.21 17.88
C CYS A 181 -11.78 -9.68 18.08
N GLY A 182 -12.19 -8.90 17.07
CA GLY A 182 -12.18 -7.43 17.12
C GLY A 182 -10.79 -6.78 17.05
N GLY A 183 -9.73 -7.59 16.98
CA GLY A 183 -8.35 -7.15 16.78
C GLY A 183 -8.05 -6.79 15.32
N GLY A 184 -6.78 -6.51 15.01
CA GLY A 184 -6.36 -6.30 13.62
C GLY A 184 -6.87 -4.98 13.03
N ARG A 185 -7.19 -4.02 13.91
CA ARG A 185 -7.65 -2.67 13.57
C ARG A 185 -6.63 -1.98 12.68
N SER A 186 -7.09 -1.35 11.61
CA SER A 186 -6.25 -0.57 10.72
C SER A 186 -5.94 0.78 11.36
N SER A 187 -4.71 1.22 11.22
CA SER A 187 -4.27 2.54 11.64
C SER A 187 -3.71 3.33 10.48
N LEU A 188 -3.92 4.65 10.48
CA LEU A 188 -3.39 5.57 9.47
C LEU A 188 -2.77 6.82 10.12
N ARG A 189 -1.67 7.28 9.51
CA ARG A 189 -1.02 8.57 9.78
C ARG A 189 -0.83 9.31 8.49
N ASP A 190 -1.32 10.54 8.43
CA ASP A 190 -1.06 11.42 7.31
C ASP A 190 0.29 12.13 7.45
N ALA A 191 1.08 12.14 6.38
CA ALA A 191 2.41 12.73 6.36
C ALA A 191 2.40 14.25 6.51
N ARG A 192 1.36 14.95 6.01
CA ARG A 192 1.23 16.40 6.19
C ARG A 192 0.95 16.70 7.65
N CYS A 193 0.02 15.98 8.27
CA CYS A 193 -0.25 16.12 9.71
C CYS A 193 0.98 15.81 10.58
N VAL A 194 1.81 14.83 10.20
CA VAL A 194 3.08 14.53 10.89
C VAL A 194 4.06 15.69 10.75
N ARG A 195 4.23 16.26 9.55
CA ARG A 195 5.11 17.42 9.31
C ARG A 195 4.65 18.64 10.11
N GLU A 196 3.36 18.98 10.03
CA GLU A 196 2.77 20.09 10.78
C GLU A 196 2.92 19.92 12.30
N ALA A 197 2.87 18.69 12.81
CA ALA A 197 3.08 18.42 14.23
C ALA A 197 4.55 18.66 14.64
N LEU A 198 5.50 18.11 13.86
CA LEU A 198 6.93 18.33 14.06
C LEU A 198 7.30 19.82 13.99
N GLU A 199 6.67 20.57 13.09
CA GLU A 199 6.93 21.99 12.90
C GLU A 199 6.55 22.88 14.10
N ARG A 200 5.77 22.37 15.07
CA ARG A 200 5.33 23.14 16.25
C ARG A 200 6.42 23.36 17.29
N SER A 201 7.48 22.55 17.29
CA SER A 201 8.59 22.68 18.25
C SER A 201 9.93 22.94 17.55
N GLU A 202 10.89 23.50 18.26
CA GLU A 202 12.24 23.70 17.73
C GLU A 202 12.93 22.37 17.43
N GLU A 203 12.79 21.40 18.34
CA GLU A 203 13.36 20.06 18.17
C GLU A 203 12.72 19.30 17.01
N GLY A 204 11.40 19.41 16.82
CA GLY A 204 10.68 18.79 15.72
C GLY A 204 11.05 19.41 14.37
N ARG A 205 11.17 20.75 14.28
CA ARG A 205 11.68 21.43 13.08
C ARG A 205 13.10 20.98 12.73
N TRP A 206 13.96 20.86 13.73
CA TRP A 206 15.32 20.36 13.55
C TRP A 206 15.34 18.91 13.04
N ALA A 207 14.52 18.02 13.63
CA ALA A 207 14.42 16.63 13.21
C ALA A 207 13.90 16.52 11.77
N LEU A 208 12.84 17.27 11.44
CA LEU A 208 12.26 17.32 10.10
C LEU A 208 13.29 17.79 9.06
N ASP A 209 14.03 18.86 9.34
CA ASP A 209 15.07 19.38 8.45
C ASP A 209 16.21 18.38 8.23
N LEU A 210 16.69 17.73 9.29
CA LEU A 210 17.73 16.70 9.20
C LEU A 210 17.27 15.50 8.36
N LEU A 211 16.06 15.01 8.63
CA LEU A 211 15.47 13.85 7.95
C LEU A 211 15.00 14.15 6.52
N SER A 212 14.88 15.43 6.16
CA SER A 212 14.60 15.88 4.79
C SER A 212 15.85 16.05 3.93
N ARG A 213 17.02 16.24 4.54
CA ARG A 213 18.29 16.49 3.81
C ARG A 213 19.26 15.30 3.81
N ARG A 214 19.14 14.40 4.80
CA ARG A 214 20.04 13.25 4.94
C ARG A 214 19.43 12.02 4.28
N ALA A 215 20.10 11.50 3.26
CA ALA A 215 19.81 10.17 2.75
C ALA A 215 20.24 9.11 3.78
N LEU A 216 19.30 8.27 4.19
CA LEU A 216 19.51 7.18 5.14
C LEU A 216 19.39 5.82 4.43
N PRO A 217 20.13 4.81 4.90
CA PRO A 217 20.09 3.47 4.34
C PRO A 217 18.83 2.73 4.78
N PHE A 218 18.00 2.36 3.82
CA PHE A 218 16.89 1.43 4.01
C PHE A 218 17.28 0.06 3.49
N ARG A 219 17.41 -0.93 4.38
CA ARG A 219 17.75 -2.29 3.98
C ARG A 219 16.58 -2.95 3.28
N ILE A 220 16.82 -3.47 2.08
CA ILE A 220 15.85 -4.28 1.33
C ILE A 220 15.76 -5.64 2.06
N PRO A 221 14.55 -6.09 2.47
CA PRO A 221 14.41 -7.40 3.10
C PRO A 221 14.88 -8.51 2.15
N ALA A 222 15.48 -9.58 2.67
CA ALA A 222 16.10 -10.65 1.88
C ALA A 222 15.19 -11.21 0.77
N THR A 223 13.89 -11.38 1.08
CA THR A 223 12.83 -11.84 0.14
C THR A 223 12.69 -10.95 -1.11
N PHE A 224 13.18 -9.71 -1.06
CA PHE A 224 13.06 -8.71 -2.12
C PHE A 224 14.41 -8.29 -2.72
N THR A 225 15.52 -8.96 -2.38
CA THR A 225 16.83 -8.72 -2.99
C THR A 225 16.87 -9.20 -4.45
N SER A 226 17.74 -8.63 -5.29
CA SER A 226 17.92 -8.97 -6.71
C SER A 226 18.28 -10.44 -6.94
N THR A 227 18.95 -11.05 -5.97
CA THR A 227 19.38 -12.44 -6.03
C THR A 227 18.48 -13.40 -5.25
N GLY A 228 17.54 -12.88 -4.45
CA GLY A 228 16.75 -13.68 -3.49
C GLY A 228 17.58 -14.35 -2.40
N SER A 229 18.89 -14.06 -2.32
CA SER A 229 19.81 -14.64 -1.36
C SER A 229 19.72 -13.91 -0.02
N ARG A 230 19.79 -14.68 1.09
CA ARG A 230 19.88 -14.11 2.45
C ARG A 230 21.17 -13.32 2.68
N ASP A 231 22.19 -13.56 1.85
CA ASP A 231 23.52 -12.96 1.99
C ASP A 231 23.67 -11.65 1.22
N ALA A 232 22.74 -11.31 0.32
CA ALA A 232 22.76 -10.04 -0.38
C ALA A 232 22.31 -8.89 0.54
N VAL A 233 23.20 -7.96 0.81
CA VAL A 233 22.87 -6.70 1.49
C VAL A 233 22.62 -5.65 0.42
N GLU A 234 21.37 -5.48 0.04
CA GLU A 234 20.93 -4.41 -0.85
C GLU A 234 20.27 -3.29 -0.05
N MET A 235 20.56 -2.05 -0.42
CA MET A 235 20.08 -0.88 0.28
C MET A 235 19.62 0.20 -0.68
N THR A 236 18.60 0.94 -0.24
CA THR A 236 18.16 2.17 -0.88
C THR A 236 18.52 3.33 0.01
N PHE A 237 19.26 4.30 -0.53
CA PHE A 237 19.57 5.54 0.15
C PHE A 237 18.53 6.59 -0.24
N ALA A 238 17.70 6.98 0.72
CA ALA A 238 16.65 7.97 0.52
C ALA A 238 16.46 8.83 1.78
N THR A 239 15.91 10.02 1.62
CA THR A 239 15.45 10.83 2.75
C THR A 239 14.17 10.22 3.32
N VAL A 240 13.95 10.42 4.62
CA VAL A 240 12.68 10.01 5.26
C VAL A 240 11.56 10.95 4.83
N PHE A 241 11.85 12.23 4.69
CA PHE A 241 10.92 13.24 4.21
C PHE A 241 11.38 13.73 2.84
N GLY A 242 10.47 13.74 1.87
CA GLY A 242 10.74 14.19 0.50
C GLY A 242 9.57 14.95 -0.10
N GLU A 243 9.66 15.27 -1.39
CA GLU A 243 8.53 15.83 -2.14
C GLU A 243 7.59 14.72 -2.62
N ARG A 244 8.17 13.67 -3.23
CA ARG A 244 7.45 12.50 -3.72
C ARG A 244 8.30 11.22 -3.59
N PRO A 245 7.97 10.30 -2.68
CA PRO A 245 6.90 10.38 -1.68
C PRO A 245 7.17 11.46 -0.62
N SER A 246 6.10 11.94 0.01
CA SER A 246 6.20 12.94 1.08
C SER A 246 6.82 12.36 2.35
N ILE A 247 6.69 11.05 2.56
CA ILE A 247 7.37 10.30 3.62
C ILE A 247 7.79 8.91 3.15
N ARG A 248 8.93 8.42 3.62
CA ARG A 248 9.45 7.05 3.51
C ARG A 248 9.84 6.58 4.89
N PHE A 249 9.10 5.65 5.44
CA PHE A 249 9.37 5.20 6.79
C PHE A 249 8.98 3.75 6.99
N ARG A 250 9.89 2.98 7.57
CA ARG A 250 9.64 1.65 8.10
C ARG A 250 10.77 1.27 9.05
N THR A 251 10.44 1.18 10.34
CA THR A 251 11.42 1.14 11.44
C THR A 251 12.42 -0.01 11.34
N ASP A 252 11.98 -1.23 11.04
CA ASP A 252 12.88 -2.40 10.94
C ASP A 252 13.88 -2.27 9.78
N THR A 253 13.44 -1.82 8.61
CA THR A 253 14.30 -1.64 7.44
C THR A 253 15.33 -0.53 7.62
N LEU A 254 14.94 0.56 8.29
CA LEU A 254 15.83 1.69 8.57
C LEU A 254 16.88 1.33 9.64
N ARG A 255 16.45 0.71 10.74
CA ARG A 255 17.37 0.23 11.80
C ARG A 255 18.39 -0.77 11.25
N ARG A 256 17.95 -1.72 10.40
CA ARG A 256 18.85 -2.69 9.78
C ARG A 256 19.81 -2.06 8.77
N GLY A 257 19.39 -1.01 8.05
CA GLY A 257 20.26 -0.28 7.15
C GLY A 257 21.32 0.53 7.91
N LEU A 258 20.91 1.24 8.97
CA LEU A 258 21.84 1.98 9.84
C LEU A 258 22.88 1.06 10.51
N ALA A 259 22.46 -0.13 10.95
CA ALA A 259 23.38 -1.13 11.49
C ALA A 259 24.39 -1.66 10.44
N ALA A 260 24.02 -1.65 9.15
CA ALA A 260 24.89 -2.06 8.04
C ALA A 260 25.80 -0.93 7.54
N CYS A 261 25.44 0.33 7.79
CA CYS A 261 26.20 1.54 7.44
C CYS A 261 26.40 2.43 8.67
N PRO A 262 27.30 2.07 9.61
CA PRO A 262 27.49 2.80 10.87
C PRO A 262 27.86 4.28 10.69
N GLU A 263 28.46 4.65 9.56
CA GLU A 263 28.78 6.03 9.19
C GLU A 263 27.53 6.91 8.95
N HIS A 264 26.36 6.29 8.73
CA HIS A 264 25.07 6.97 8.66
C HIS A 264 24.31 6.96 10.01
N ASP A 265 24.75 6.16 10.98
CA ASP A 265 24.12 5.98 12.30
C ASP A 265 24.69 6.93 13.36
N THR A 266 24.52 8.23 13.14
CA THR A 266 25.03 9.26 14.04
C THR A 266 24.08 9.52 15.23
N PRO A 267 24.55 10.07 16.36
CA PRO A 267 23.70 10.45 17.48
C PRO A 267 22.55 11.40 17.07
N GLU A 268 22.80 12.32 16.14
CA GLU A 268 21.81 13.24 15.60
C GLU A 268 20.73 12.51 14.81
N VAL A 269 21.10 11.55 13.96
CA VAL A 269 20.14 10.72 13.21
C VAL A 269 19.28 9.92 14.18
N ARG A 270 19.88 9.26 15.18
CA ARG A 270 19.13 8.51 16.20
C ARG A 270 18.14 9.39 16.97
N ARG A 271 18.56 10.60 17.36
CA ARG A 271 17.69 11.57 18.05
C ARG A 271 16.54 12.04 17.16
N ALA A 272 16.82 12.39 15.90
CA ALA A 272 15.78 12.83 14.97
C ALA A 272 14.75 11.71 14.69
N LEU A 273 15.22 10.47 14.54
CA LEU A 273 14.33 9.31 14.38
C LEU A 273 13.51 9.00 15.64
N ALA A 274 14.07 9.21 16.83
CA ALA A 274 13.33 9.07 18.08
C ALA A 274 12.21 10.11 18.20
N ILE A 275 12.47 11.36 17.80
CA ILE A 275 11.46 12.42 17.74
C ILE A 275 10.35 12.06 16.75
N LEU A 276 10.70 11.61 15.54
CA LEU A 276 9.72 11.16 14.55
C LEU A 276 8.89 9.98 15.08
N GLN A 277 9.52 8.97 15.68
CA GLN A 277 8.83 7.81 16.21
C GLN A 277 7.83 8.21 17.30
N ALA A 278 8.22 9.11 18.23
CA ALA A 278 7.32 9.62 19.26
C ALA A 278 6.10 10.33 18.65
N GLU A 279 6.28 11.09 17.56
CA GLU A 279 5.16 11.73 16.86
C GLU A 279 4.23 10.74 16.15
N LEU A 280 4.78 9.67 15.56
CA LEU A 280 4.01 8.61 14.92
C LEU A 280 3.19 7.80 15.94
N ASP A 281 3.77 7.56 17.12
CA ASP A 281 3.17 6.78 18.18
C ASP A 281 2.07 7.52 18.95
N ASP A 282 1.96 8.84 18.79
CA ASP A 282 0.94 9.64 19.48
C ASP A 282 -0.49 9.18 19.07
N PRO A 283 -1.28 8.62 20.01
CA PRO A 283 -2.59 8.08 19.71
C PRO A 283 -3.64 9.17 19.42
N ALA A 284 -3.41 10.41 19.84
CA ALA A 284 -4.30 11.53 19.58
C ALA A 284 -4.14 12.10 18.15
N ARG A 285 -3.12 11.65 17.39
CA ARG A 285 -2.84 12.12 16.03
C ARG A 285 -2.93 11.03 14.96
N ARG A 286 -3.61 9.92 15.26
CA ARG A 286 -3.78 8.79 14.33
C ARG A 286 -5.25 8.41 14.17
N LEU A 287 -5.62 7.95 12.98
CA LEU A 287 -6.88 7.23 12.82
C LEU A 287 -6.65 5.78 13.21
N GLU A 288 -7.55 5.22 14.01
CA GLU A 288 -7.60 3.80 14.31
C GLU A 288 -9.03 3.28 14.15
N THR A 289 -9.23 2.35 13.22
CA THR A 289 -10.56 1.93 12.78
C THR A 289 -10.62 0.43 12.57
N PHE A 290 -11.73 -0.17 12.98
CA PHE A 290 -12.04 -1.55 12.64
C PHE A 290 -12.61 -1.60 11.22
N MET A 291 -12.14 -2.55 10.42
CA MET A 291 -12.61 -2.77 9.05
C MET A 291 -13.47 -4.03 9.05
N GLU A 292 -14.73 -3.89 8.67
CA GLU A 292 -15.67 -5.02 8.58
C GLU A 292 -15.37 -5.87 7.34
N SER A 293 -15.90 -7.10 7.32
CA SER A 293 -15.88 -7.89 6.09
C SER A 293 -16.58 -7.13 4.97
N ASP A 294 -16.05 -7.25 3.75
CA ASP A 294 -16.46 -6.49 2.57
C ASP A 294 -16.10 -4.99 2.58
N SER A 295 -15.31 -4.51 3.55
CA SER A 295 -14.73 -3.17 3.48
C SER A 295 -13.53 -3.10 2.53
N LEU A 296 -13.30 -1.93 1.93
CA LEU A 296 -12.13 -1.58 1.14
C LEU A 296 -11.46 -0.33 1.72
N LEU A 297 -10.15 -0.40 1.93
CA LEU A 297 -9.32 0.73 2.29
C LEU A 297 -8.36 1.04 1.13
N ALA A 298 -8.49 2.22 0.56
CA ALA A 298 -7.55 2.74 -0.44
C ALA A 298 -6.66 3.82 0.20
N ILE A 299 -5.35 3.76 -0.03
CA ILE A 299 -4.36 4.63 0.62
C ILE A 299 -3.44 5.24 -0.43
N ASN A 300 -3.12 6.52 -0.27
CA ASN A 300 -2.00 7.15 -0.95
C ASN A 300 -0.72 6.86 -0.15
N ASN A 301 0.03 5.85 -0.59
CA ASN A 301 1.24 5.36 0.09
C ASN A 301 2.39 6.38 0.09
N HIS A 302 2.29 7.44 -0.73
CA HIS A 302 3.24 8.56 -0.71
C HIS A 302 2.89 9.62 0.32
N GLU A 303 1.65 9.64 0.82
CA GLU A 303 1.14 10.65 1.75
C GLU A 303 0.68 10.09 3.10
N ALA A 304 0.61 8.77 3.26
CA ALA A 304 0.22 8.16 4.51
C ALA A 304 1.10 6.97 4.89
N LEU A 305 1.31 6.83 6.20
CA LEU A 305 1.75 5.59 6.82
C LEU A 305 0.52 4.81 7.25
N HIS A 306 0.61 3.49 7.14
CA HIS A 306 -0.43 2.60 7.62
C HIS A 306 0.16 1.57 8.57
N GLY A 307 -0.69 1.05 9.45
CA GLY A 307 -0.34 0.02 10.41
C GLY A 307 -1.54 -0.85 10.71
N ARG A 308 -1.32 -1.85 11.56
CA ARG A 308 -2.36 -2.77 11.99
C ARG A 308 -2.07 -3.27 13.39
N GLY A 309 -3.04 -3.16 14.30
CA GLY A 309 -2.94 -3.78 15.62
C GLY A 309 -2.84 -5.31 15.56
N ALA A 310 -2.44 -5.92 16.68
CA ALA A 310 -2.40 -7.37 16.80
C ALA A 310 -3.81 -8.00 16.72
N PHE A 311 -3.88 -9.27 16.35
CA PHE A 311 -5.14 -10.04 16.31
C PHE A 311 -4.89 -11.51 16.65
N ALA A 312 -5.90 -12.18 17.22
CA ALA A 312 -5.82 -13.60 17.60
C ALA A 312 -6.54 -14.53 16.61
N ASP A 313 -7.38 -13.99 15.72
CA ASP A 313 -8.20 -14.77 14.80
C ASP A 313 -7.40 -15.24 13.57
N PRO A 314 -7.13 -16.54 13.39
CA PRO A 314 -6.38 -17.05 12.24
C PRO A 314 -7.16 -16.96 10.92
N GLU A 315 -8.50 -16.83 10.98
CA GLU A 315 -9.36 -16.76 9.80
C GLU A 315 -9.45 -15.35 9.21
N ARG A 316 -8.82 -14.36 9.86
CA ARG A 316 -8.70 -13.01 9.31
C ARG A 316 -8.04 -13.07 7.94
N HIS A 317 -8.69 -12.50 6.94
CA HIS A 317 -8.22 -12.50 5.56
C HIS A 317 -8.45 -11.15 4.90
N ALA A 318 -7.35 -10.48 4.53
CA ALA A 318 -7.37 -9.31 3.68
C ALA A 318 -6.66 -9.58 2.35
N LEU A 319 -7.04 -8.87 1.30
CA LEU A 319 -6.39 -8.86 -0.01
C LEU A 319 -5.69 -7.51 -0.18
N ARG A 320 -4.40 -7.52 -0.51
CA ARG A 320 -3.63 -6.31 -0.80
C ARG A 320 -3.25 -6.24 -2.26
N ILE A 321 -3.36 -5.05 -2.85
CA ILE A 321 -2.83 -4.73 -4.18
C ILE A 321 -2.04 -3.42 -4.06
N ARG A 322 -0.83 -3.39 -4.62
CA ARG A 322 -0.01 -2.17 -4.75
C ARG A 322 -0.11 -1.66 -6.18
N ILE A 323 -0.11 -0.34 -6.35
CA ILE A 323 -0.40 0.30 -7.64
C ILE A 323 0.60 1.43 -7.88
N ASP A 324 1.36 1.32 -8.96
CA ASP A 324 2.15 2.41 -9.51
C ASP A 324 1.25 3.37 -10.33
N ASP A 325 1.54 4.66 -10.28
CA ASP A 325 0.81 5.68 -11.03
C ASP A 325 1.47 6.05 -12.38
N GLY A 326 2.64 5.47 -12.68
CA GLY A 326 3.34 5.66 -13.94
C GLY A 326 3.98 7.04 -14.11
N ALA A 327 4.07 7.85 -13.05
CA ALA A 327 4.74 9.14 -13.11
C ALA A 327 6.27 8.97 -13.27
N PRO A 328 6.96 9.79 -14.10
CA PRO A 328 8.43 9.83 -14.16
C PRO A 328 9.05 10.15 -12.79
N GLN A 329 10.20 9.56 -12.51
CA GLN A 329 10.68 9.31 -11.14
C GLN A 329 12.01 10.04 -10.84
N ASP A 330 12.05 10.82 -9.75
CA ASP A 330 13.31 11.23 -9.10
C ASP A 330 13.81 10.07 -8.22
N GLY A 331 14.44 9.08 -8.85
CA GLY A 331 14.76 7.81 -8.21
C GLY A 331 15.75 7.93 -7.04
N ALA A 332 15.40 7.33 -5.89
CA ALA A 332 16.37 7.08 -4.83
C ALA A 332 17.50 6.17 -5.33
N ARG A 333 18.73 6.39 -4.84
CA ARG A 333 19.89 5.61 -5.27
C ARG A 333 19.88 4.25 -4.57
N GLN A 334 19.96 3.18 -5.37
CA GLN A 334 20.19 1.83 -4.87
C GLN A 334 21.64 1.44 -5.00
N GLU A 335 22.20 0.89 -3.92
CA GLU A 335 23.54 0.32 -3.90
C GLU A 335 23.46 -1.18 -3.68
N GLY A 336 24.29 -1.94 -4.40
CA GLY A 336 24.31 -3.40 -4.35
C GLY A 336 23.42 -4.13 -5.36
N ALA A 337 22.54 -3.41 -6.09
CA ALA A 337 21.86 -3.98 -7.26
C ALA A 337 22.87 -4.15 -8.41
N PRO A 338 22.82 -5.25 -9.21
CA PRO A 338 23.60 -5.30 -10.44
C PRO A 338 23.25 -4.07 -11.27
N ARG A 339 24.29 -3.32 -11.70
CA ARG A 339 24.09 -2.28 -12.70
C ARG A 339 23.52 -2.99 -13.92
N ASP A 340 22.31 -2.65 -14.34
CA ASP A 340 21.82 -3.05 -15.65
C ASP A 340 22.84 -2.55 -16.67
N SER A 341 23.68 -3.47 -17.14
CA SER A 341 24.48 -3.27 -18.32
C SER A 341 23.49 -3.13 -19.46
N ALA A 342 23.34 -1.90 -19.94
CA ALA A 342 22.60 -1.57 -21.14
C ALA A 342 22.77 -2.67 -22.19
N ARG A 343 21.64 -3.21 -22.66
CA ARG A 343 21.54 -3.95 -23.91
C ARG A 343 20.72 -3.14 -24.88
#